data_AF-A0AAV5WQW2-F1
#
_entry.id   AF-A0AAV5WQW2-F1
#
_cell.length_a   1.000
_cell.length_b   1.000
_cell.length_c   1.000
_cell.angle_alpha   90.00
_cell.angle_beta   90.00
_cell.angle_gamma   90.00
#
_symmetry.space_group_name_H-M   'P 1'
#
loop_
_entity.id
_entity.type
_entity.pdbx_description
1 polymer ?
#
loop_
_entity_poly.entity_id
_entity_poly.type
_entity_poly.pdbx_seq_one_letter_code
_entity_poly.pdbx_strand_id
1 'polypeptide(L)'
;MDVWISVPDPSERRKRITSDLDLFMDTLDESWKIRFSVGLKNALVDKLCDQQVLEVLRQLREQQHQLESEENNARTELLKSLQLDPEIDSKMCQNDSDIVAKIDKAVENQQLGLQKMDLPAFRVTQNKRELELQCKILEFVHCPL
;
A
#
# COMPACT_ATOMS: atom_id res chain seq x y z
N MET A 1 5.72 10.14 0.56
CA MET A 1 7.00 9.50 0.19
C MET A 1 7.97 10.40 -0.58
N ASP A 2 7.57 11.02 -1.70
CA ASP A 2 8.50 11.76 -2.58
C ASP A 2 9.23 12.91 -1.86
N VAL A 3 8.54 13.55 -0.91
CA VAL A 3 9.09 14.57 -0.02
C VAL A 3 10.27 14.02 0.80
N TRP A 4 10.20 12.77 1.28
CA TRP A 4 11.28 12.15 2.05
C TRP A 4 12.46 11.71 1.18
N ILE A 5 12.18 11.22 -0.04
CA ILE A 5 13.20 10.82 -1.01
C ILE A 5 14.07 12.03 -1.40
N SER A 6 13.48 13.23 -1.49
CA SER A 6 14.20 14.46 -1.82
C SER A 6 15.13 14.99 -0.73
N VAL A 7 15.11 14.43 0.49
CA VAL A 7 15.94 14.88 1.61
C VAL A 7 17.21 14.01 1.69
N PRO A 8 18.38 14.51 1.23
CA PRO A 8 19.59 13.69 1.16
C PRO A 8 20.20 13.43 2.56
N ASP A 9 20.04 14.34 3.51
CA ASP A 9 20.56 14.17 4.88
C ASP A 9 19.69 13.19 5.69
N PRO A 10 20.24 12.06 6.17
CA PRO A 10 19.48 11.06 6.93
C PRO A 10 18.92 11.60 8.24
N SER A 11 19.63 12.51 8.91
CA SER A 11 19.19 13.07 10.20
C SER A 11 17.97 13.96 10.03
N GLU A 12 17.99 14.82 9.02
CA GLU A 12 16.87 15.67 8.65
C GLU A 12 15.67 14.85 8.15
N ARG A 13 15.93 13.83 7.32
CA ARG A 13 14.89 12.89 6.88
C ARG A 13 14.21 12.20 8.06
N ARG A 14 15.00 11.74 9.04
CA ARG A 14 14.49 11.10 10.25
C ARG A 14 13.58 12.03 11.05
N LYS A 15 14.00 13.28 11.25
CA LYS A 15 13.17 14.29 11.94
C LYS A 15 11.84 14.51 11.22
N ARG A 16 11.88 14.62 9.89
CA ARG A 16 10.69 14.84 9.07
C ARG A 16 9.72 13.67 9.13
N ILE A 17 10.20 12.44 8.88
CA ILE A 17 9.38 11.22 8.99
C ILE A 17 8.79 11.10 10.41
N THR A 18 9.57 11.41 11.45
CA THR A 18 9.09 11.35 12.83
C THR A 18 7.95 12.35 13.06
N SER A 19 8.13 13.60 12.60
CA SER A 19 7.11 14.64 12.71
C SER A 19 5.83 14.26 11.96
N ASP A 20 5.95 13.78 10.72
CA ASP A 20 4.80 13.39 9.90
C ASP A 20 4.07 12.20 10.53
N LEU A 21 4.81 11.26 11.14
CA LEU A 21 4.23 10.11 11.83
C LEU A 21 3.53 10.51 13.13
N ASP A 22 4.07 11.47 13.88
CA ASP A 22 3.41 12.03 15.06
C ASP A 22 2.09 12.70 14.69
N LEU A 23 2.10 13.55 13.66
CA LEU A 23 0.90 14.19 13.14
C LEU A 23 -0.14 13.15 12.66
N PHE A 24 0.32 12.12 11.94
CA PHE A 24 -0.55 11.02 11.52
C PHE A 24 -1.17 10.30 12.73
N MET A 25 -0.37 9.97 13.75
CA MET A 25 -0.84 9.30 14.96
C MET A 25 -1.86 10.14 15.75
N ASP A 26 -1.76 11.47 15.72
CA ASP A 26 -2.74 12.36 16.35
C ASP A 26 -4.12 12.33 15.65
N THR A 27 -4.16 11.95 14.36
CA THR A 27 -5.43 11.76 13.62
C THR A 27 -6.10 10.42 13.89
N LEU A 28 -5.39 9.46 14.48
CA LEU A 28 -5.89 8.12 14.73
C LEU A 28 -6.79 8.07 15.97
N ASP A 29 -7.76 7.15 15.97
CA ASP A 29 -8.51 6.85 17.19
C ASP A 29 -7.68 6.05 18.21
N GLU A 30 -8.19 5.92 19.43
CA GLU A 30 -7.49 5.21 20.51
C GLU A 30 -7.23 3.73 20.20
N SER A 31 -8.10 3.08 19.40
CA SER A 31 -7.89 1.69 19.02
C SER A 31 -6.66 1.53 18.12
N TRP A 32 -6.41 2.51 17.26
CA TRP A 32 -5.26 2.56 16.36
C TRP A 32 -3.99 3.01 17.07
N LYS A 33 -4.06 3.98 17.99
CA LYS A 33 -2.89 4.41 18.79
C LYS A 33 -2.28 3.27 19.58
N ILE A 34 -3.10 2.37 20.15
CA ILE A 34 -2.62 1.16 20.85
C ILE A 34 -1.85 0.23 19.90
N ARG A 35 -2.30 0.12 18.65
CA ARG A 35 -1.68 -0.73 17.62
C ARG A 35 -0.40 -0.12 17.06
N PHE A 36 -0.34 1.21 16.96
CA PHE A 36 0.85 1.99 16.65
C PHE A 36 1.70 2.24 17.90
N SER A 37 2.20 1.16 18.50
CA SER A 37 3.08 1.25 19.67
C SER A 37 4.33 2.11 19.39
N VAL A 38 4.90 2.70 20.44
CA VAL A 38 6.18 3.46 20.36
C VAL A 38 7.29 2.63 19.70
N GLY A 39 7.32 1.31 19.96
CA GLY A 39 8.28 0.40 19.32
C GLY A 39 8.07 0.29 17.81
N LEU A 40 6.82 0.15 17.36
CA LEU A 40 6.49 0.12 15.93
C LEU A 40 6.82 1.46 15.27
N LYS A 41 6.47 2.59 15.91
CA LYS A 41 6.81 3.94 15.43
C LYS A 41 8.31 4.07 15.16
N ASN A 42 9.15 3.76 16.15
CA ASN A 42 10.60 3.90 16.03
C ASN A 42 11.17 2.98 14.95
N ALA A 43 10.71 1.73 14.89
CA ALA A 43 11.15 0.78 13.86
C ALA A 43 10.76 1.24 12.44
N LEU A 44 9.57 1.84 12.28
CA LEU A 44 9.13 2.40 11.00
C LEU A 44 10.00 3.58 10.58
N VAL A 45 10.26 4.52 11.50
CA VAL A 45 11.15 5.66 11.24
C VAL A 45 12.53 5.19 10.79
N ASP A 46 13.11 4.19 11.48
CA ASP A 46 14.42 3.64 11.14
C ASP A 46 14.46 3.04 9.73
N LYS A 47 13.44 2.26 9.38
CA LYS A 47 13.38 1.61 8.06
C LYS A 47 13.04 2.59 6.94
N LEU A 48 12.18 3.58 7.18
CA LEU A 48 11.83 4.61 6.20
C LEU A 48 12.95 5.64 5.98
N CYS A 49 13.95 5.70 6.87
CA CYS A 49 15.17 6.46 6.61
C CYS A 49 16.02 5.84 5.49
N ASP A 50 15.88 4.55 5.22
CA ASP A 50 16.60 3.87 4.14
C ASP A 50 16.01 4.26 2.77
N GLN A 51 16.85 4.84 1.91
CA GLN A 51 16.44 5.29 0.59
C GLN A 51 16.04 4.12 -0.32
N GLN A 52 16.63 2.95 -0.14
CA GLN A 52 16.25 1.76 -0.89
C GLN A 52 14.83 1.32 -0.52
N VAL A 53 14.47 1.35 0.76
CA VAL A 53 13.12 1.04 1.23
C VAL A 53 12.11 2.02 0.63
N LEU A 54 12.44 3.32 0.62
CA LEU A 54 11.57 4.33 0.03
C LEU A 54 11.38 4.12 -1.48
N GLU A 55 12.45 3.79 -2.20
CA GLU A 55 12.38 3.53 -3.64
C GLU A 55 11.50 2.31 -3.95
N VAL A 56 11.63 1.22 -3.19
CA VAL A 56 10.80 0.03 -3.40
C VAL A 56 9.33 0.33 -3.10
N LEU A 57 9.04 1.05 -2.01
CA LEU A 57 7.66 1.46 -1.71
C LEU A 57 7.06 2.31 -2.84
N ARG A 58 7.83 3.22 -3.44
CA ARG A 58 7.40 3.99 -4.62
C ARG A 58 7.10 3.07 -5.80
N GLN A 59 7.99 2.13 -6.11
CA GLN A 59 7.80 1.16 -7.19
C GLN A 59 6.57 0.27 -6.98
N LEU A 60 6.34 -0.21 -5.75
CA LEU A 60 5.15 -1.02 -5.43
C LEU A 60 3.85 -0.23 -5.61
N ARG A 61 3.85 1.06 -5.27
CA ARG A 61 2.71 1.96 -5.50
C ARG A 61 2.47 2.20 -6.99
N GLU A 62 3.54 2.45 -7.75
CA GLU A 62 3.45 2.62 -9.21
C GLU A 62 2.92 1.35 -9.89
N GLN A 63 3.41 0.18 -9.50
CA GLN A 63 2.91 -1.11 -9.97
C GLN A 63 1.43 -1.32 -9.66
N GLN A 64 0.99 -0.94 -8.46
CA GLN A 64 -0.42 -1.00 -8.09
C GLN A 64 -1.29 -0.09 -8.96
N HIS A 65 -0.90 1.17 -9.12
CA HIS A 65 -1.64 2.12 -9.96
C HIS A 65 -1.68 1.68 -11.42
N GLN A 66 -0.59 1.10 -11.93
CA GLN A 66 -0.55 0.58 -13.29
C GLN A 66 -1.53 -0.60 -13.46
N LEU A 67 -1.51 -1.56 -12.55
CA LEU A 67 -2.45 -2.69 -12.55
C LEU A 67 -3.91 -2.23 -12.50
N GLU A 68 -4.24 -1.33 -11.56
CA GLU A 68 -5.59 -0.79 -11.41
C GLU A 68 -6.07 -0.08 -12.69
N SER A 69 -5.18 0.72 -13.30
CA SER A 69 -5.47 1.41 -14.57
C SER A 69 -5.70 0.44 -15.72
N GLU A 70 -4.81 -0.56 -15.88
CA GLU A 70 -4.91 -1.58 -16.93
C GLU A 70 -6.21 -2.40 -16.82
N GLU A 71 -6.52 -2.90 -15.62
CA GLU A 71 -7.72 -3.72 -15.40
C GLU A 71 -9.00 -2.89 -15.54
N ASN A 72 -9.02 -1.63 -15.08
CA ASN A 72 -10.17 -0.75 -15.26
C ASN A 72 -10.42 -0.40 -16.75
N ASN A 73 -9.34 -0.15 -17.51
CA ASN A 73 -9.43 0.10 -18.94
C ASN A 73 -9.91 -1.15 -19.68
N ALA A 74 -9.33 -2.32 -19.38
CA ALA A 74 -9.73 -3.60 -19.97
C ALA A 74 -11.20 -3.94 -19.66
N ARG A 75 -11.63 -3.75 -18.41
CA ARG A 75 -13.03 -3.91 -17.98
C ARG A 75 -13.98 -2.99 -18.76
N THR A 76 -13.59 -1.74 -18.96
CA THR A 76 -14.40 -0.75 -19.68
C THR A 76 -14.53 -1.12 -21.17
N GLU A 77 -13.44 -1.55 -21.81
CA GLU A 77 -13.47 -2.00 -23.20
C GLU A 77 -14.27 -3.30 -23.38
N LEU A 78 -14.14 -4.23 -22.44
CA LEU A 78 -14.95 -5.46 -22.43
C LEU A 78 -16.44 -5.12 -22.36
N LEU A 79 -16.84 -4.26 -21.42
CA LEU A 79 -18.24 -3.84 -21.28
C LEU A 79 -18.80 -3.21 -22.55
N LYS A 80 -18.01 -2.35 -23.23
CA LYS A 80 -18.40 -1.76 -24.52
C LYS A 80 -18.58 -2.82 -25.60
N SER A 81 -17.70 -3.82 -25.66
CA SER A 81 -17.76 -4.88 -26.67
C SER A 81 -18.96 -5.83 -26.49
N LEU A 82 -19.46 -5.96 -25.26
CA LEU A 82 -20.52 -6.92 -24.90
C LEU A 82 -21.94 -6.33 -24.86
N GLN A 83 -22.15 -5.07 -25.28
CA GLN A 83 -23.45 -4.37 -25.11
C GLN A 83 -24.68 -5.09 -25.68
N LEU A 84 -24.50 -5.96 -26.68
CA LEU A 84 -25.58 -6.74 -27.31
C LEU A 84 -25.49 -8.24 -26.99
N ASP A 85 -24.57 -8.63 -26.09
CA ASP A 85 -24.35 -10.00 -25.71
C ASP A 85 -25.36 -10.42 -24.61
N PRO A 86 -26.18 -11.47 -24.84
CA PRO A 86 -27.15 -11.92 -23.84
C PRO A 86 -26.49 -12.49 -22.58
N GLU A 87 -25.18 -12.80 -22.61
CA GLU A 87 -24.40 -13.30 -21.48
C GLU A 87 -23.50 -12.21 -20.85
N ILE A 88 -23.75 -10.94 -21.13
CA ILE A 88 -22.95 -9.80 -20.63
C ILE A 88 -22.71 -9.87 -19.12
N ASP A 89 -23.74 -10.14 -18.33
CA ASP A 89 -23.63 -10.20 -16.86
C ASP A 89 -22.70 -11.33 -16.41
N SER A 90 -22.79 -12.50 -17.04
CA SER A 90 -21.93 -13.65 -16.75
C SER A 90 -20.47 -13.35 -17.09
N LYS A 91 -20.22 -12.78 -18.27
CA LYS A 91 -18.87 -12.44 -18.73
C LYS A 91 -18.24 -11.32 -17.91
N MET A 92 -19.01 -10.30 -17.54
CA MET A 92 -18.54 -9.23 -16.65
C MET A 92 -18.29 -9.74 -15.24
N CYS A 93 -19.13 -10.63 -14.71
CA CYS A 93 -18.91 -11.26 -13.41
C CYS A 93 -17.63 -12.14 -13.39
N GLN A 94 -17.38 -12.88 -14.47
CA GLN A 94 -16.15 -13.65 -14.62
C GLN A 94 -14.93 -12.73 -14.67
N ASN A 95 -14.98 -11.67 -15.49
CA ASN A 95 -13.90 -10.68 -15.57
C ASN A 95 -13.63 -10.01 -14.21
N ASP A 96 -14.67 -9.62 -13.47
CA ASP A 96 -14.51 -9.00 -12.16
C ASP A 96 -13.91 -9.98 -11.14
N SER A 97 -14.24 -11.28 -11.24
CA SER A 97 -13.61 -12.34 -10.43
C SER A 97 -12.11 -12.50 -10.77
N ASP A 98 -11.77 -12.43 -12.06
CA ASP A 98 -10.37 -12.51 -12.51
C ASP A 98 -9.57 -11.28 -12.06
N ILE A 99 -10.17 -10.08 -12.07
CA ILE A 99 -9.57 -8.85 -11.54
C ILE A 99 -9.26 -9.01 -10.05
N VAL A 100 -10.22 -9.50 -9.25
CA VAL A 100 -10.01 -9.74 -7.82
C VAL A 100 -8.83 -10.70 -7.59
N ALA A 101 -8.75 -11.80 -8.34
CA ALA A 101 -7.64 -12.74 -8.22
C ALA A 101 -6.28 -12.12 -8.59
N LYS A 102 -6.23 -11.22 -9.58
CA LYS A 102 -5.00 -10.47 -9.91
C LYS A 102 -4.61 -9.51 -8.79
N ILE A 103 -5.59 -8.81 -8.20
CA ILE A 103 -5.36 -7.90 -7.06
C ILE A 103 -4.84 -8.67 -5.85
N ASP A 104 -5.46 -9.81 -5.50
CA ASP A 104 -5.01 -10.65 -4.38
C ASP A 104 -3.55 -11.10 -4.55
N LYS A 105 -3.20 -11.55 -5.75
CA LYS A 105 -1.82 -11.91 -6.08
C LYS A 105 -0.86 -10.72 -5.99
N ALA A 106 -1.29 -9.53 -6.41
CA ALA A 106 -0.48 -8.32 -6.30
C ALA A 106 -0.24 -7.94 -4.83
N VAL A 107 -1.28 -8.00 -3.98
CA VAL A 107 -1.18 -7.76 -2.54
C VAL A 107 -0.22 -8.75 -1.88
N GLU A 108 -0.31 -10.04 -2.20
CA GLU A 108 0.61 -11.05 -1.66
C GLU A 108 2.07 -10.76 -2.06
N ASN A 109 2.31 -10.39 -3.33
CA ASN A 109 3.63 -10.01 -3.80
C ASN A 109 4.18 -8.76 -3.10
N GLN A 110 3.34 -7.75 -2.86
CA GLN A 110 3.70 -6.56 -2.10
C GLN A 110 4.06 -6.91 -0.66
N GLN A 111 3.24 -7.73 0.01
CA GLN A 111 3.54 -8.22 1.37
C GLN A 111 4.86 -8.97 1.42
N LEU A 112 5.14 -9.86 0.45
CA LEU A 112 6.41 -10.57 0.33
C LEU A 112 7.59 -9.62 0.13
N GLY A 113 7.45 -8.62 -0.75
CA GLY A 113 8.48 -7.62 -1.00
C GLY A 113 8.81 -6.81 0.25
N LEU A 114 7.78 -6.33 0.95
CA LEU A 114 7.93 -5.52 2.16
C LEU A 114 8.47 -6.34 3.34
N GLN A 115 8.05 -7.61 3.46
CA GLN A 115 8.58 -8.53 4.44
C GLN A 115 10.07 -8.82 4.21
N LYS A 116 10.51 -9.01 2.96
CA LYS A 116 11.92 -9.25 2.61
C LYS A 116 12.84 -8.06 2.92
N MET A 117 12.30 -6.85 3.00
CA MET A 117 13.04 -5.65 3.41
C MET A 117 13.03 -5.42 4.93
N ASP A 118 12.42 -6.34 5.67
CA ASP A 118 12.11 -6.24 7.09
C ASP A 118 11.36 -4.94 7.44
N LEU A 119 10.40 -4.54 6.59
CA LEU A 119 9.54 -3.41 6.91
C LEU A 119 8.62 -3.82 8.09
N PRO A 120 8.57 -3.05 9.19
CA PRO A 120 7.85 -3.45 10.40
C PRO A 120 6.38 -3.72 10.15
N ALA A 121 5.86 -4.75 10.82
CA ALA A 121 4.48 -5.25 10.72
C ALA A 121 4.07 -5.88 9.36
N PHE A 122 4.92 -5.85 8.33
CA PHE A 122 4.66 -6.53 7.06
C PHE A 122 5.05 -8.00 7.11
N ARG A 123 4.10 -8.84 6.71
CA ARG A 123 4.23 -10.27 6.47
C ARG A 123 3.10 -10.72 5.56
N VAL A 124 3.29 -11.82 4.85
CA VAL A 124 2.17 -12.47 4.14
C VAL A 124 1.15 -12.95 5.16
N THR A 125 -0.09 -12.46 5.05
CA THR A 125 -1.15 -12.78 6.00
C THR A 125 -2.53 -12.56 5.40
N GLN A 126 -3.47 -13.40 5.83
CA GLN A 126 -4.91 -13.27 5.55
C GLN A 126 -5.69 -12.83 6.81
N ASN A 127 -4.98 -12.54 7.91
CA ASN A 127 -5.62 -12.06 9.12
C ASN A 127 -6.11 -10.63 8.92
N LYS A 128 -7.43 -10.42 9.02
CA LYS A 128 -8.06 -9.11 8.81
C LYS A 128 -7.41 -7.98 9.62
N ARG A 129 -7.12 -8.21 10.90
CA ARG A 129 -6.51 -7.16 11.73
C ARG A 129 -5.14 -6.79 11.19
N GLU A 130 -4.31 -7.78 10.89
CA GLU A 130 -2.96 -7.52 10.37
C GLU A 130 -2.98 -6.79 9.04
N LEU A 131 -3.89 -7.17 8.14
CA LEU A 131 -4.13 -6.47 6.88
C LEU A 131 -4.51 -5.01 7.10
N GLU A 132 -5.46 -4.73 7.99
CA GLU A 132 -5.84 -3.35 8.31
C GLU A 132 -4.64 -2.54 8.82
N LEU A 133 -3.76 -3.14 9.63
CA LEU A 133 -2.55 -2.45 10.12
C LEU A 133 -1.57 -2.16 8.97
N GLN A 134 -1.33 -3.14 8.11
CA GLN A 134 -0.46 -2.95 6.94
C GLN A 134 -1.02 -1.87 6.01
N CYS A 135 -2.33 -1.86 5.75
CA CYS A 135 -3.01 -0.81 4.99
C CYS A 135 -2.83 0.56 5.64
N LYS A 136 -3.00 0.67 6.96
CA LYS A 136 -2.82 1.95 7.66
C LYS A 136 -1.38 2.45 7.64
N ILE A 137 -0.40 1.55 7.68
CA ILE A 137 1.01 1.94 7.50
C ILE A 137 1.26 2.43 6.07
N LEU A 138 0.72 1.75 5.05
CA LEU A 138 0.86 2.19 3.66
C LEU A 138 0.17 3.53 3.39
N GLU A 139 -0.96 3.79 4.03
CA GLU A 139 -1.66 5.09 3.96
C GLU A 139 -0.76 6.24 4.42
N PHE A 140 -0.13 6.08 5.59
CA PHE A 140 0.86 7.03 6.10
C PHE A 140 2.03 7.23 5.12
N VAL A 141 2.58 6.13 4.61
CA VAL A 141 3.77 6.16 3.74
C VAL A 141 3.49 6.82 2.39
N HIS A 142 2.33 6.54 1.79
CA HIS A 142 1.96 7.04 0.47
C HIS A 142 1.43 8.47 0.49
N CYS A 143 0.79 8.90 1.58
CA CYS A 143 0.28 10.25 1.75
C CYS A 143 0.72 10.85 3.10
N PRO A 144 2.02 11.19 3.24
CA PRO A 144 2.45 11.95 4.40
C PRO A 144 1.87 13.36 4.35
N LEU A 145 1.41 13.84 5.51
CA LEU A 145 0.79 15.15 5.73
C LEU A 145 1.74 16.31 5.41
#